data_AF-F4S314-F1
#
_entry.id   AF-F4S314-F1
#
_cell.length_a   1.000
_cell.length_b   1.000
_cell.length_c   1.000
_cell.angle_alpha   90.00
_cell.angle_beta   90.00
_cell.angle_gamma   90.00
#
_symmetry.space_group_name_H-M   'P 1'
#
loop_
_entity.id
_entity.type
_entity.pdbx_description
1 polymer ?
#
loop_
_entity_poly.entity_id
_entity_poly.type
_entity_poly.pdbx_seq_one_letter_code
_entity_poly.pdbx_strand_id
1 'polypeptide(L)'
;MSLGMAHELLSGNTPFLNQLWIAMDEIKDTSDLKVRFDLPALKTLHVGIHRFHDLLENFENCKSVEVLEYHGVIEDDAWDSLQSHLSRRTWPKLLVLDVRNLHVDVGEARVRLTREKMEEILKTFDIKVKLIKD
;
A
#
# COMPACT_ATOMS: atom_id res chain seq x y z
N MET A 1 -6.64 15.05 7.91
CA MET A 1 -6.13 14.38 9.13
C MET A 1 -4.67 14.02 8.86
N SER A 2 -3.75 14.28 9.78
CA SER A 2 -2.33 13.91 9.57
C SER A 2 -2.09 12.43 9.87
N LEU A 3 -0.96 11.89 9.41
CA LEU A 3 -0.55 10.52 9.69
C LEU A 3 -0.35 10.26 11.20
N GLY A 4 0.18 11.25 11.93
CA GLY A 4 0.33 11.18 13.38
C GLY A 4 -1.02 11.10 14.11
N MET A 5 -2.00 11.91 13.69
CA MET A 5 -3.35 11.84 14.25
C MET A 5 -4.02 10.49 13.95
N ALA A 6 -3.84 9.97 12.73
CA ALA A 6 -4.34 8.65 12.38
C ALA A 6 -3.70 7.55 13.26
N HIS A 7 -2.40 7.65 13.54
CA HIS A 7 -1.72 6.72 14.43
C HIS A 7 -2.24 6.74 15.85
N GLU A 8 -2.40 7.92 16.46
CA GLU A 8 -2.93 8.04 17.82
C GLU A 8 -4.37 7.47 17.93
N LEU A 9 -5.17 7.63 16.88
CA LEU A 9 -6.52 7.09 16.84
C LEU A 9 -6.57 5.57 16.67
N LEU A 10 -5.64 5.00 15.92
CA LEU A 10 -5.72 3.61 15.47
C LEU A 10 -4.83 2.67 16.30
N SER A 11 -3.58 3.05 16.55
CA SER A 11 -2.60 2.22 17.26
C SER A 11 -2.98 2.10 18.74
N GLY A 12 -3.22 0.87 19.20
CA GLY A 12 -3.57 0.55 20.59
C GLY A 12 -5.06 0.75 20.93
N ASN A 13 -5.77 1.64 20.24
CA ASN A 13 -7.18 1.93 20.50
C ASN A 13 -8.15 1.08 19.67
N THR A 14 -7.71 0.58 18.50
CA THR A 14 -8.57 -0.22 17.60
C THR A 14 -7.93 -1.54 17.20
N PRO A 15 -7.59 -2.45 18.15
CA PRO A 15 -6.94 -3.72 17.84
C PRO A 15 -7.83 -4.69 17.03
N PHE A 16 -9.13 -4.43 17.00
CA PHE A 16 -10.14 -5.20 16.26
C PHE A 16 -10.38 -4.68 14.83
N LEU A 17 -9.74 -3.58 14.43
CA LEU A 17 -9.93 -2.99 13.11
C LEU A 17 -9.46 -3.98 12.04
N ASN A 18 -10.38 -4.39 11.18
CA ASN A 18 -10.11 -5.38 10.13
C ASN A 18 -10.01 -4.75 8.72
N GLN A 19 -10.49 -3.53 8.55
CA GLN A 19 -10.45 -2.79 7.29
C GLN A 19 -10.05 -1.35 7.56
N LEU A 20 -9.14 -0.81 6.74
CA LEU A 20 -8.67 0.56 6.85
C LEU A 20 -8.58 1.18 5.46
N TRP A 21 -9.25 2.31 5.28
CA TRP A 21 -9.11 3.16 4.11
C TRP A 21 -8.33 4.41 4.50
N ILE A 22 -7.21 4.65 3.82
CA ILE A 22 -6.45 5.88 3.92
C ILE A 22 -6.47 6.57 2.57
N ALA A 23 -7.08 7.76 2.53
CA ALA A 23 -7.00 8.68 1.42
C ALA A 23 -6.36 9.98 1.91
N MET A 24 -5.23 10.36 1.33
CA MET A 24 -4.53 11.60 1.68
C MET A 24 -4.14 12.35 0.40
N ASP A 25 -4.62 13.58 0.28
CA ASP A 25 -4.56 14.33 -0.99
C ASP A 25 -3.19 14.97 -1.27
N GLU A 26 -2.35 15.18 -0.27
CA GLU A 26 -0.94 15.60 -0.39
C GLU A 26 -0.38 15.73 1.04
N ILE A 27 0.65 14.96 1.40
CA ILE A 27 1.37 15.22 2.66
C ILE A 27 2.72 15.80 2.31
N LYS A 28 2.84 17.12 2.47
CA LYS A 28 4.06 17.87 2.11
C LYS A 28 5.21 17.70 3.09
N ASP A 29 5.01 17.04 4.23
CA ASP A 29 6.04 16.86 5.25
C ASP A 29 5.72 15.69 6.19
N THR A 30 6.29 14.53 5.91
CA THR A 30 6.30 13.35 6.81
C THR A 30 7.67 12.73 6.96
N SER A 31 8.71 13.36 6.41
CA SER A 31 10.12 12.97 6.57
C SER A 31 10.51 12.76 8.04
N ASP A 32 9.80 13.41 8.97
CA ASP A 32 10.01 13.30 10.42
C ASP A 32 9.10 12.28 11.14
N LEU A 33 8.03 11.77 10.52
CA LEU A 33 7.06 10.91 11.18
C LEU A 33 7.33 9.43 10.89
N LYS A 34 8.25 8.84 11.67
CA LYS A 34 8.47 7.38 11.77
C LYS A 34 7.33 6.68 12.53
N VAL A 35 6.12 6.83 12.02
CA VAL A 35 4.91 6.20 12.56
C VAL A 35 4.90 4.73 12.18
N ARG A 36 4.49 3.83 13.08
CA ARG A 36 4.29 2.41 12.74
C ARG A 36 2.95 1.94 13.27
N PHE A 37 2.06 1.59 12.36
CA PHE A 37 0.77 0.99 12.69
C PHE A 37 0.99 -0.47 13.09
N ASP A 38 0.47 -0.81 14.26
CA ASP A 38 0.34 -2.19 14.71
C ASP A 38 -1.14 -2.53 14.84
N LEU A 39 -1.70 -3.03 13.74
CA LEU A 39 -3.11 -3.39 13.61
C LEU A 39 -3.21 -4.90 13.36
N PRO A 40 -3.19 -5.73 14.43
CA PRO A 40 -3.04 -7.18 14.31
C PRO A 40 -4.24 -7.87 13.64
N ALA A 41 -5.42 -7.24 13.69
CA ALA A 41 -6.63 -7.73 13.02
C ALA A 41 -6.80 -7.20 11.60
N LEU A 42 -5.94 -6.29 11.11
CA LEU A 42 -6.12 -5.64 9.81
C LEU A 42 -5.98 -6.67 8.68
N LYS A 43 -7.04 -6.82 7.89
CA LYS A 43 -7.10 -7.73 6.74
C LYS A 43 -7.11 -6.99 5.42
N THR A 44 -7.76 -5.84 5.36
CA THR A 44 -7.87 -5.04 4.14
C THR A 44 -7.28 -3.66 4.38
N LEU A 45 -6.28 -3.30 3.58
CA LEU A 45 -5.69 -1.98 3.56
C LEU A 45 -5.95 -1.35 2.19
N HIS A 46 -6.68 -0.23 2.17
CA HIS A 46 -6.91 0.56 0.98
C HIS A 46 -6.11 1.86 1.08
N VAL A 47 -5.28 2.11 0.08
CA VAL A 47 -4.43 3.30 -0.03
C VAL A 47 -4.83 4.06 -1.30
N GLY A 48 -5.50 5.19 -1.12
CA GLY A 48 -5.83 6.14 -2.19
C GLY A 48 -4.95 7.37 -2.08
N ILE A 49 -3.85 7.43 -2.83
CA ILE A 49 -2.86 8.51 -2.66
C ILE A 49 -2.43 9.11 -4.00
N HIS A 50 -2.27 10.43 -3.97
CA HIS A 50 -1.73 11.18 -5.10
C HIS A 50 -0.20 11.24 -5.11
N ARG A 51 0.49 11.38 -3.97
CA ARG A 51 1.96 11.37 -3.84
C ARG A 51 2.41 11.08 -2.40
N PHE A 52 2.81 9.86 -2.08
CA PHE A 52 3.40 9.57 -0.76
C PHE A 52 4.42 8.45 -0.83
N HIS A 53 5.68 8.79 -0.57
CA HIS A 53 6.74 7.83 -0.34
C HIS A 53 6.54 7.15 1.02
N ASP A 54 6.78 5.84 1.07
CA ASP A 54 6.93 5.09 2.31
C ASP A 54 5.69 4.88 3.21
N LEU A 55 4.45 5.19 2.76
CA LEU A 55 3.25 4.89 3.58
C LEU A 55 3.19 3.41 3.95
N LEU A 56 3.57 2.56 3.00
CA LEU A 56 3.56 1.12 3.17
C LEU A 56 4.52 0.66 4.28
N GLU A 57 5.61 1.40 4.51
CA GLU A 57 6.54 1.12 5.61
C GLU A 57 5.87 1.31 6.97
N ASN A 58 4.95 2.26 7.08
CA ASN A 58 4.18 2.46 8.30
C ASN A 58 3.29 1.24 8.63
N PHE A 59 2.99 0.36 7.67
CA PHE A 59 2.14 -0.83 7.85
C PHE A 59 2.91 -2.16 7.87
N GLU A 60 4.25 -2.15 7.97
CA GLU A 60 5.06 -3.37 7.97
C GLU A 60 4.65 -4.38 9.06
N ASN A 61 4.16 -3.92 10.21
CA ASN A 61 3.76 -4.77 11.33
C ASN A 61 2.35 -5.39 11.18
N CYS A 62 1.56 -4.94 10.20
CA CYS A 62 0.20 -5.45 9.96
C CYS A 62 0.21 -6.84 9.27
N LYS A 63 0.76 -7.86 9.93
CA LYS A 63 1.00 -9.20 9.36
C LYS A 63 -0.25 -9.97 8.93
N SER A 64 -1.43 -9.50 9.32
CA SER A 64 -2.71 -10.11 8.96
C SER A 64 -3.30 -9.59 7.64
N VAL A 65 -2.65 -8.64 6.96
CA VAL A 65 -3.15 -8.09 5.70
C VAL A 65 -3.27 -9.21 4.66
N GLU A 66 -4.50 -9.38 4.16
CA GLU A 66 -4.91 -10.34 3.14
C GLU A 66 -5.16 -9.62 1.79
N VAL A 67 -5.58 -8.36 1.83
CA VAL A 67 -5.91 -7.53 0.66
C VAL A 67 -5.23 -6.17 0.79
N LEU A 68 -4.44 -5.81 -0.22
CA LEU A 68 -3.88 -4.47 -0.39
C LEU A 68 -4.44 -3.87 -1.68
N GLU A 69 -5.17 -2.77 -1.54
CA GLU A 69 -5.67 -1.98 -2.67
C GLU A 69 -4.88 -0.68 -2.72
N TYR A 70 -4.29 -0.37 -3.88
CA TYR A 70 -3.54 0.85 -4.10
C TYR A 70 -4.06 1.57 -5.34
N HIS A 71 -4.59 2.76 -5.15
CA HIS A 71 -5.17 3.58 -6.21
C HIS A 71 -4.51 4.96 -6.23
N GLY A 72 -4.25 5.47 -7.44
CA GLY A 72 -3.71 6.81 -7.63
C GLY A 72 -2.38 6.81 -8.38
N VAL A 73 -1.50 7.73 -8.00
CA VAL A 73 -0.19 7.91 -8.62
C VAL A 73 0.88 7.52 -7.60
N ILE A 74 1.81 6.67 -8.01
CA ILE A 74 2.96 6.25 -7.23
C ILE A 74 4.22 6.69 -7.94
N GLU A 75 5.17 7.24 -7.20
CA GLU A 75 6.48 7.61 -7.71
C GLU A 75 7.38 6.37 -7.80
N ASP A 76 8.41 6.41 -8.63
CA ASP A 76 9.27 5.26 -8.95
C ASP A 76 9.90 4.60 -7.72
N ASP A 77 10.34 5.40 -6.75
CA ASP A 77 10.90 4.94 -5.48
C ASP A 77 9.85 4.34 -4.53
N ALA A 78 8.65 4.91 -4.47
CA ALA A 78 7.53 4.34 -3.72
C ALA A 78 7.07 3.01 -4.35
N TRP A 79 7.17 2.91 -5.68
CA TRP A 79 6.94 1.68 -6.41
C TRP A 79 8.01 0.62 -6.13
N ASP A 80 9.29 0.99 -6.13
CA ASP A 80 10.38 0.12 -5.70
C ASP A 80 10.22 -0.34 -4.24
N SER A 81 9.74 0.55 -3.37
CA SER A 81 9.40 0.23 -1.99
C SER A 81 8.30 -0.82 -1.93
N LEU A 82 7.19 -0.66 -2.67
CA LEU A 82 6.15 -1.70 -2.77
C LEU A 82 6.74 -3.04 -3.24
N GLN A 83 7.55 -3.05 -4.30
CA GLN A 83 8.21 -4.27 -4.79
C GLN A 83 9.10 -4.93 -3.73
N SER A 84 9.87 -4.14 -2.98
CA SER A 84 10.68 -4.60 -1.87
C SER A 84 9.84 -5.24 -0.77
N HIS A 85 8.70 -4.63 -0.40
CA HIS A 85 7.79 -5.17 0.61
C HIS A 85 7.19 -6.52 0.20
N LEU A 86 6.81 -6.66 -1.07
CA LEU A 86 6.30 -7.91 -1.65
C LEU A 86 7.40 -8.97 -1.67
N SER A 87 8.61 -8.62 -2.13
CA SER A 87 9.78 -9.51 -2.18
C SER A 87 10.14 -10.08 -0.80
N ARG A 88 10.07 -9.23 0.24
CA ARG A 88 10.36 -9.61 1.64
C ARG A 88 9.22 -10.38 2.31
N ARG A 89 8.09 -10.58 1.62
CA ARG A 89 6.86 -11.16 2.19
C ARG A 89 6.43 -10.46 3.47
N THR A 90 6.48 -9.12 3.45
CA THR A 90 6.18 -8.28 4.62
C THR A 90 4.80 -8.60 5.20
N TRP A 91 3.82 -8.82 4.31
CA TRP A 91 2.48 -9.28 4.63
C TRP A 91 2.33 -10.75 4.20
N PRO A 92 2.67 -11.71 5.08
CA PRO A 92 2.74 -13.13 4.71
C PRO A 92 1.38 -13.74 4.35
N LYS A 93 0.27 -13.07 4.69
CA LYS A 93 -1.09 -13.49 4.34
C LYS A 93 -1.65 -12.77 3.12
N LEU A 94 -0.87 -11.94 2.43
CA LEU A 94 -1.36 -11.18 1.29
C LEU A 94 -1.79 -12.14 0.17
N LEU A 95 -3.08 -12.11 -0.16
CA LEU A 95 -3.69 -12.93 -1.22
C LEU A 95 -4.08 -12.09 -2.43
N VAL A 96 -4.37 -10.81 -2.23
CA VAL A 96 -4.86 -9.91 -3.27
C VAL A 96 -4.07 -8.60 -3.21
N LEU A 97 -3.50 -8.24 -4.36
CA LEU A 97 -2.94 -6.91 -4.62
C LEU A 97 -3.73 -6.28 -5.77
N ASP A 98 -4.56 -5.28 -5.46
CA ASP A 98 -5.30 -4.51 -6.47
C ASP A 98 -4.58 -3.20 -6.74
N VAL A 99 -4.08 -3.04 -7.96
CA VAL A 99 -3.43 -1.81 -8.43
C VAL A 99 -3.99 -1.36 -9.78
N ARG A 100 -5.25 -1.73 -10.08
CA ARG A 100 -5.88 -1.48 -11.40
C ARG A 100 -5.94 0.01 -11.78
N ASN A 101 -5.98 0.89 -10.78
CA ASN A 101 -5.96 2.35 -10.97
C ASN A 101 -4.64 2.99 -10.53
N LEU A 102 -3.54 2.24 -10.60
CA LEU A 102 -2.20 2.73 -10.31
C LEU A 102 -1.54 3.31 -11.57
N HIS A 103 -0.94 4.48 -11.41
CA HIS A 103 -0.05 5.09 -12.38
C HIS A 103 1.33 5.25 -11.76
N VAL A 104 2.39 4.82 -12.45
CA VAL A 104 3.77 4.98 -11.98
C VAL A 104 4.39 6.18 -12.68
N ASP A 105 4.81 7.17 -11.91
CA ASP A 105 5.60 8.30 -12.41
C ASP A 105 7.08 7.89 -12.41
N VAL A 106 7.64 7.66 -13.61
CA VAL A 106 9.04 7.30 -13.83
C VAL A 106 9.77 8.50 -14.41
N GLY A 107 10.41 9.29 -13.55
CA GLY A 107 10.98 10.59 -13.94
C GLY A 107 9.89 11.56 -14.41
N GLU A 108 10.05 12.17 -15.59
CA GLU A 108 9.03 13.07 -16.17
C GLU A 108 7.90 12.33 -16.91
N ALA A 109 7.97 11.00 -17.03
CA ALA A 109 7.01 10.21 -17.77
C ALA A 109 6.03 9.48 -16.84
N ARG A 110 4.73 9.67 -17.06
CA ARG A 110 3.67 8.90 -16.40
C ARG A 110 3.42 7.61 -17.16
N VAL A 111 3.87 6.48 -16.61
CA VAL A 111 3.72 5.15 -17.20
C VAL A 111 2.56 4.44 -16.54
N ARG A 112 1.55 4.06 -17.32
CA ARG A 112 0.53 3.13 -16.86
C ARG A 112 1.09 1.72 -16.90
N LEU A 113 1.01 0.99 -15.79
CA LEU A 113 1.36 -0.43 -15.77
C LEU A 113 0.42 -1.19 -16.71
N THR A 114 0.97 -1.85 -17.72
CA THR A 114 0.17 -2.72 -18.58
C THR A 114 -0.22 -3.98 -17.81
N ARG A 115 -1.29 -4.63 -18.28
CA ARG A 115 -1.77 -5.88 -17.68
C ARG A 115 -0.69 -6.96 -17.67
N GLU A 116 0.08 -7.07 -18.75
CA GLU A 116 1.13 -8.08 -18.91
C GLU A 116 2.23 -7.87 -17.87
N LYS A 117 2.67 -6.63 -17.69
CA LYS A 117 3.69 -6.28 -16.68
C LYS A 117 3.18 -6.54 -15.26
N MET A 118 1.90 -6.27 -15.00
CA MET A 118 1.25 -6.61 -13.73
C MET A 118 1.20 -8.12 -13.47
N GLU A 119 0.83 -8.92 -14.48
CA GLU A 119 0.80 -10.37 -14.35
C GLU A 119 2.21 -10.94 -14.11
N GLU A 120 3.24 -10.38 -14.74
CA GLU A 120 4.65 -10.75 -14.52
C GLU A 120 5.11 -10.47 -13.08
N ILE A 121 4.82 -9.27 -12.57
CA ILE A 121 5.14 -8.88 -11.19
C ILE A 121 4.44 -9.80 -10.20
N LEU A 122 3.13 -10.01 -10.36
CA LEU A 122 2.36 -10.82 -9.42
C LEU A 122 2.77 -12.30 -9.45
N LYS A 123 3.13 -12.83 -10.63
CA LYS A 123 3.71 -14.17 -10.78
C LYS A 123 5.05 -14.29 -10.06
N THR A 124 5.91 -13.27 -10.16
CA THR A 124 7.20 -13.22 -9.46
C THR A 124 7.05 -13.41 -7.95
N PHE A 125 5.94 -12.93 -7.39
CA PHE A 125 5.70 -12.94 -5.95
C PHE A 125 4.71 -14.02 -5.47
N ASP A 126 4.26 -14.93 -6.34
CA ASP A 126 3.25 -15.96 -6.05
C ASP A 126 1.93 -15.37 -5.49
N ILE A 127 1.58 -14.15 -5.93
CA ILE A 127 0.37 -13.44 -5.51
C ILE A 127 -0.74 -13.76 -6.51
N LYS A 128 -1.89 -14.23 -6.01
CA LYS A 128 -3.05 -14.54 -6.86
C LYS A 128 -3.66 -13.26 -7.41
N VAL A 129 -3.57 -13.10 -8.73
CA VAL A 129 -4.23 -11.98 -9.43
C VAL A 129 -5.73 -12.26 -9.50
N LYS A 130 -6.54 -11.54 -8.71
CA LYS A 130 -7.96 -11.39 -9.01
C LYS A 130 -8.14 -10.18 -9.91
N LEU A 131 -8.09 -10.40 -11.22
CA LEU A 131 -8.60 -9.42 -12.18
C LEU A 131 -10.12 -9.41 -12.04
N ILE A 132 -10.65 -8.46 -11.27
CA ILE A 132 -12.09 -8.19 -11.29
C ILE A 132 -12.36 -7.50 -12.63
N LYS A 133 -13.07 -8.21 -13.53
CA LYS A 133 -13.61 -7.63 -14.75
C LYS A 133 -14.70 -6.63 -14.36
N ASP A 134 -14.62 -5.42 -14.89
CA ASP A 134 -15.78 -4.52 -14.96
C ASP A 134 -16.84 -5.10 -15.91
#